data_AF-A0A5J4TCB5-F1
#
_entry.id   AF-A0A5J4TCB5-F1
#
_cell.length_a   1.000
_cell.length_b   1.000
_cell.length_c   1.000
_cell.angle_alpha   90.00
_cell.angle_beta   90.00
_cell.angle_gamma   90.00
#
_symmetry.space_group_name_H-M   'P 1'
#
loop_
_entity.id
_entity.type
_entity.pdbx_description
1 polymer ?
#
loop_
_entity_poly.entity_id
_entity_poly.type
_entity_poly.pdbx_seq_one_letter_code
_entity_poly.pdbx_strand_id
1 'polypeptide(L)'
;MSIRKQYKDKSINKGTELTKEEQSTENLKYVNGVVKFSKISVRNLKAMDFGGKSDPFVIFKAGDEEKKTSTARNTLDYDYMNEEYELIYNPLKMQGKKEVDIEVWDYDTVGDNDLIGIANVDV
;
A
#
# COMPACT_ATOMS: atom_id res chain seq x y z
N MET A 1 -5.44 -49.61 35.14
CA MET A 1 -6.65 -48.76 35.20
C MET A 1 -6.19 -47.31 35.17
N SER A 2 -6.13 -46.68 34.02
CA SER A 2 -7.25 -46.08 33.28
C SER A 2 -7.75 -44.77 33.88
N ILE A 3 -7.42 -43.64 33.20
CA ILE A 3 -8.35 -42.60 32.69
C ILE A 3 -9.11 -41.79 33.79
N ARG A 4 -9.12 -40.45 33.91
CA ARG A 4 -9.47 -39.42 32.92
C ARG A 4 -9.25 -37.99 33.45
N LYS A 5 -8.83 -37.11 32.52
CA LYS A 5 -8.90 -35.64 32.45
C LYS A 5 -10.17 -34.96 32.99
N GLN A 6 -10.01 -33.70 33.45
CA GLN A 6 -10.76 -32.51 32.97
C GLN A 6 -10.03 -31.22 33.41
N TYR A 7 -9.34 -30.44 32.56
CA TYR A 7 -9.68 -29.54 31.43
C TYR A 7 -10.34 -28.19 31.76
N LYS A 8 -9.71 -27.15 31.16
CA LYS A 8 -10.15 -25.77 30.80
C LYS A 8 -9.68 -24.61 31.71
N ASP A 9 -9.18 -23.48 31.20
CA ASP A 9 -8.75 -23.09 29.84
C ASP A 9 -7.87 -21.82 29.91
N LYS A 10 -6.84 -21.83 29.05
CA LYS A 10 -6.17 -20.75 28.30
C LYS A 10 -6.28 -19.27 28.73
N SER A 11 -5.10 -18.71 28.99
CA SER A 11 -4.60 -17.53 28.27
C SER A 11 -3.10 -17.67 28.02
N ILE A 12 -2.75 -18.15 26.83
CA ILE A 12 -1.37 -18.24 26.34
C ILE A 12 -1.04 -16.89 25.69
N ASN A 13 -0.21 -16.09 26.34
CA ASN A 13 0.53 -15.01 25.68
C ASN A 13 1.65 -15.67 24.85
N LYS A 14 1.46 -15.78 23.54
CA LYS A 14 2.52 -16.11 22.59
C LYS A 14 2.75 -14.88 21.70
N GLY A 15 3.53 -13.94 22.22
CA GLY A 15 4.33 -13.07 21.37
C GLY A 15 5.40 -13.96 20.75
N THR A 16 5.27 -14.26 19.47
CA THR A 16 6.29 -14.98 18.71
C THR A 16 7.38 -13.98 18.31
N GLU A 17 8.47 -13.94 19.05
CA GLU A 17 9.76 -13.53 18.49
C GLU A 17 10.15 -14.56 17.43
N LEU A 18 10.03 -14.18 16.17
CA LEU A 18 10.48 -14.99 15.03
C LEU A 18 12.00 -15.09 15.06
N THR A 19 12.51 -16.27 14.75
CA THR A 19 13.95 -16.56 14.81
C THR A 19 14.67 -15.91 13.63
N LYS A 20 15.93 -15.49 13.84
CA LYS A 20 16.78 -14.84 12.80
C LYS A 20 16.94 -15.69 11.53
N GLU A 21 16.74 -17.00 11.61
CA GLU A 21 16.81 -17.96 10.50
C GLU A 21 15.56 -17.93 9.60
N GLU A 22 14.38 -17.64 10.15
CA GLU A 22 13.13 -17.49 9.37
C GLU A 22 13.12 -16.15 8.60
N GLN A 23 13.60 -15.07 9.22
CA GLN A 23 13.75 -13.75 8.57
C GLN A 23 14.79 -13.74 7.42
N SER A 24 15.81 -14.58 7.50
CA SER A 24 16.86 -14.67 6.46
C SER A 24 16.42 -15.54 5.27
N THR A 25 15.52 -16.49 5.48
CA THR A 25 14.94 -17.30 4.40
C THR A 25 13.84 -16.52 3.65
N GLU A 26 13.02 -15.71 4.34
CA GLU A 26 12.01 -14.86 3.70
C GLU A 26 12.59 -13.69 2.89
N ASN A 27 13.71 -13.11 3.31
CA ASN A 27 14.37 -12.03 2.57
C ASN A 27 14.97 -12.48 1.22
N LEU A 28 15.15 -13.79 1.00
CA LEU A 28 15.61 -14.32 -0.30
C LEU A 28 14.50 -14.34 -1.36
N LYS A 29 13.23 -14.17 -0.98
CA LYS A 29 12.10 -14.12 -1.92
C LYS A 29 12.11 -12.82 -2.74
N TYR A 30 12.61 -11.73 -2.15
CA TYR A 30 12.56 -10.39 -2.72
C TYR A 30 13.92 -10.00 -3.29
N VAL A 31 13.93 -9.56 -4.54
CA VAL A 31 15.15 -9.19 -5.27
C VAL A 31 15.04 -7.78 -5.81
N ASN A 32 16.17 -7.15 -6.11
CA ASN A 32 16.17 -5.85 -6.79
C ASN A 32 15.45 -5.95 -8.13
N GLY A 33 14.57 -4.99 -8.42
CA GLY A 33 13.77 -4.99 -9.64
C GLY A 33 13.15 -3.63 -9.94
N VAL A 34 12.27 -3.62 -10.93
CA VAL A 34 11.48 -2.44 -11.32
C VAL A 34 10.01 -2.83 -11.30
N VAL A 35 9.19 -2.08 -10.58
CA VAL A 35 7.74 -2.23 -10.57
C VAL A 35 7.16 -1.19 -11.53
N LYS A 36 6.45 -1.65 -12.55
CA LYS A 36 5.83 -0.80 -13.57
C LYS A 36 4.33 -0.66 -13.33
N PHE A 37 3.87 0.58 -13.19
CA PHE A 37 2.46 0.96 -13.13
C PHE A 37 2.01 1.47 -14.49
N SER A 38 0.91 0.92 -15.01
CA SER A 38 0.30 1.30 -16.30
C SER A 38 -1.20 1.03 -16.25
N LYS A 39 -1.97 1.59 -17.19
CA LYS A 39 -3.44 1.44 -17.25
C LYS A 39 -4.14 1.84 -15.94
N ILE A 40 -3.68 2.95 -15.36
CA ILE A 40 -4.13 3.44 -14.06
C ILE A 40 -5.50 4.10 -14.23
N SER A 41 -6.45 3.74 -13.36
CA SER A 41 -7.78 4.33 -13.34
C SER A 41 -8.30 4.42 -11.91
N VAL A 42 -9.06 5.47 -11.62
CA VAL A 42 -9.78 5.66 -10.36
C VAL A 42 -11.28 5.67 -10.63
N ARG A 43 -12.07 5.12 -9.73
CA ARG A 43 -13.52 4.97 -9.90
C ARG A 43 -14.27 5.18 -8.61
N ASN A 44 -15.44 5.80 -8.73
CA ASN A 44 -16.38 6.00 -7.63
C ASN A 44 -15.69 6.55 -6.36
N LEU A 45 -14.81 7.53 -6.54
CA LEU A 45 -14.10 8.15 -5.43
C LEU A 45 -15.08 8.87 -4.50
N LYS A 46 -14.70 8.99 -3.23
CA LYS A 46 -15.42 9.81 -2.27
C LYS A 46 -15.21 11.28 -2.66
N ALA A 47 -16.30 12.02 -2.80
CA ALA A 47 -16.22 13.48 -2.96
C ALA A 47 -15.69 14.11 -1.67
N MET A 48 -14.58 14.84 -1.77
CA MET A 48 -14.03 15.60 -0.63
C MET A 48 -14.34 17.09 -0.76
N ASP A 49 -14.48 17.64 -1.98
CA ASP A 49 -14.81 19.04 -2.19
C ASP A 49 -16.30 19.38 -2.03
N PHE A 50 -16.56 20.65 -1.66
CA PHE A 50 -17.91 21.24 -1.56
C PHE A 50 -18.78 21.07 -2.81
N GLY A 51 -18.18 20.90 -3.99
CA GLY A 51 -18.88 20.67 -5.26
C GLY A 51 -19.40 19.24 -5.47
N GLY A 52 -19.16 18.33 -4.53
CA GLY A 52 -19.52 16.92 -4.66
C GLY A 52 -18.61 16.15 -5.62
N LYS A 53 -17.38 16.63 -5.81
CA LYS A 53 -16.33 16.00 -6.63
C LYS A 53 -14.98 16.10 -5.92
N SER A 54 -13.92 15.70 -6.61
CA SER A 54 -12.53 15.74 -6.16
C SER A 54 -11.61 16.07 -7.33
N ASP A 55 -10.39 16.46 -7.05
CA ASP A 55 -9.24 16.62 -7.92
C ASP A 55 -8.21 15.49 -7.70
N PRO A 56 -8.50 14.22 -8.06
CA PRO A 56 -7.70 13.10 -7.59
C PRO A 56 -6.33 12.99 -8.28
N PHE A 57 -5.34 12.53 -7.52
CA PHE A 57 -4.06 12.02 -8.00
C PHE A 57 -3.63 10.78 -7.22
N VAL A 58 -2.79 9.94 -7.82
CA VAL A 58 -2.31 8.68 -7.22
C VAL A 58 -0.82 8.76 -6.97
N ILE A 59 -0.39 8.34 -5.79
CA ILE A 59 1.01 8.20 -5.39
C ILE A 59 1.34 6.71 -5.29
N PHE A 60 2.47 6.30 -5.87
CA PHE A 60 3.04 4.96 -5.76
C PHE A 60 4.33 5.05 -4.95
N LYS A 61 4.51 4.22 -3.91
CA LYS A 61 5.67 4.25 -3.02
C LYS A 61 6.29 2.87 -2.81
N ALA A 62 7.60 2.76 -3.01
CA ALA A 62 8.38 1.57 -2.73
C ALA A 62 9.60 1.97 -1.87
N GLY A 63 9.43 1.94 -0.55
CA GLY A 63 10.45 2.42 0.38
C GLY A 63 10.68 3.92 0.22
N ASP A 64 11.90 4.30 -0.15
CA ASP A 64 12.28 5.70 -0.40
C ASP A 64 11.90 6.20 -1.81
N GLU A 65 11.50 5.30 -2.71
CA GLU A 65 11.11 5.67 -4.08
C GLU A 65 9.63 6.05 -4.13
N GLU A 66 9.33 7.19 -4.73
CA GLU A 66 7.96 7.69 -4.89
C GLU A 66 7.73 8.23 -6.32
N LYS A 67 6.56 7.94 -6.88
CA LYS A 67 6.06 8.52 -8.14
C LYS A 67 4.61 8.95 -7.97
N LYS A 68 4.19 9.98 -8.71
CA LYS A 68 2.81 10.49 -8.69
C LYS A 68 2.24 10.71 -10.09
N THR A 69 0.94 10.49 -10.24
CA THR A 69 0.19 10.81 -11.46
C THR A 69 0.03 12.32 -11.65
N SER A 70 -0.46 12.71 -12.82
CA SER A 70 -1.11 14.02 -12.96
C SER A 70 -2.34 14.12 -12.05
N THR A 71 -2.78 15.35 -11.79
CA THR A 71 -4.03 15.63 -11.05
C THR A 71 -5.19 15.70 -12.04
N ALA A 72 -6.17 14.81 -11.89
CA ALA A 72 -7.43 14.91 -12.61
C ALA A 72 -8.28 16.02 -11.98
N ARG A 73 -9.08 16.74 -12.77
CA ARG A 73 -9.86 17.88 -12.27
C ARG A 73 -11.35 17.56 -12.14
N ASN A 74 -11.92 17.85 -10.99
CA ASN A 74 -13.34 17.90 -10.69
C ASN A 74 -14.07 16.64 -11.20
N THR A 75 -13.60 15.48 -10.76
CA THR A 75 -14.09 14.16 -11.16
C THR A 75 -13.93 13.11 -10.05
N LEU A 76 -14.83 12.12 -10.04
CA LEU A 76 -14.76 10.93 -9.17
C LEU A 76 -14.31 9.67 -9.93
N ASP A 77 -14.20 9.79 -11.25
CA ASP A 77 -13.80 8.73 -12.17
C ASP A 77 -12.83 9.32 -13.19
N TYR A 78 -11.64 8.73 -13.31
CA TYR A 78 -10.63 9.21 -14.25
C TYR A 78 -9.71 8.10 -14.73
N ASP A 79 -9.23 8.25 -15.97
CA ASP A 79 -8.33 7.31 -16.62
C ASP A 79 -7.00 7.99 -16.97
N TYR A 80 -5.93 7.56 -16.33
CA TYR A 80 -4.56 8.01 -16.60
C TYR A 80 -3.92 7.14 -17.69
N MET A 81 -4.65 6.85 -18.78
CA MET A 81 -4.28 5.80 -19.76
C MET A 81 -2.92 6.01 -20.43
N ASN A 82 -2.46 7.27 -20.50
CA ASN A 82 -1.21 7.65 -21.16
C ASN A 82 -0.04 7.83 -20.17
N GLU A 83 -0.26 7.53 -18.88
CA GLU A 83 0.76 7.67 -17.85
C GLU A 83 1.28 6.29 -17.44
N GLU A 84 2.61 6.18 -17.38
CA GLU A 84 3.31 5.00 -16.91
C GLU A 84 4.40 5.42 -15.93
N TYR A 85 4.56 4.63 -14.87
CA TYR A 85 5.52 4.90 -13.82
C TYR A 85 6.35 3.67 -13.51
N GLU A 86 7.65 3.88 -13.33
CA GLU A 86 8.59 2.84 -12.92
C GLU A 86 9.18 3.23 -11.56
N LEU A 87 9.05 2.31 -10.60
CA LEU A 87 9.62 2.41 -9.27
C LEU A 87 10.74 1.37 -9.13
N ILE A 88 11.90 1.79 -8.63
CA ILE A 88 12.98 0.86 -8.33
C ILE A 88 12.64 0.15 -7.03
N TYR A 89 12.45 -1.17 -7.10
CA TYR A 89 12.25 -2.00 -5.93
C TYR A 89 13.60 -2.50 -5.42
N ASN A 90 13.92 -2.18 -4.18
CA ASN A 90 15.13 -2.65 -3.51
C ASN A 90 14.78 -3.07 -2.08
N PRO A 91 14.78 -4.38 -1.75
CA PRO A 91 14.41 -4.88 -0.43
C PRO A 91 15.14 -4.19 0.74
N LEU A 92 16.39 -3.77 0.53
CA LEU A 92 17.18 -3.09 1.55
C LEU A 92 16.72 -1.65 1.83
N LYS A 93 16.02 -1.04 0.87
CA LYS A 93 15.46 0.32 0.96
C LYS A 93 13.97 0.36 1.27
N MET A 94 13.32 -0.81 1.39
CA MET A 94 11.88 -0.88 1.68
C MET A 94 11.52 -0.57 3.14
N GLN A 95 12.49 -0.17 3.98
CA GLN A 95 12.28 0.16 5.39
C GLN A 95 11.56 -0.96 6.19
N GLY A 96 11.82 -2.23 5.81
CA GLY A 96 11.18 -3.40 6.41
C GLY A 96 9.80 -3.74 5.85
N LYS A 97 9.22 -2.89 4.98
CA LYS A 97 8.06 -3.27 4.16
C LYS A 97 8.50 -4.19 3.02
N LYS A 98 7.53 -4.92 2.46
CA LYS A 98 7.72 -5.76 1.26
C LYS A 98 6.80 -5.33 0.12
N GLU A 99 5.76 -4.58 0.46
CA GLU A 99 4.67 -4.15 -0.39
C GLU A 99 4.95 -2.77 -0.98
N VAL A 100 4.39 -2.51 -2.15
CA VAL A 100 4.27 -1.16 -2.72
C VAL A 100 2.99 -0.52 -2.21
N ASP A 101 3.10 0.68 -1.66
CA ASP A 101 1.94 1.47 -1.23
C ASP A 101 1.38 2.25 -2.43
N ILE A 102 0.07 2.27 -2.57
CA ILE A 102 -0.70 3.03 -3.55
C ILE A 102 -1.66 3.92 -2.78
N GLU A 103 -1.51 5.23 -2.91
CA GLU A 103 -2.32 6.21 -2.18
C GLU A 103 -3.08 7.08 -3.18
N VAL A 104 -4.38 7.27 -2.95
CA VAL A 104 -5.20 8.18 -3.73
C VAL A 104 -5.49 9.40 -2.87
N TRP A 105 -5.19 10.57 -3.41
CA TRP A 105 -5.29 11.86 -2.74
C TRP A 105 -6.17 12.80 -3.54
N ASP A 106 -6.83 13.72 -2.85
CA ASP A 106 -7.51 14.87 -3.41
C ASP A 106 -6.56 16.09 -3.39
N TYR A 107 -6.47 16.81 -4.50
CA TYR A 107 -5.64 18.00 -4.57
C TYR A 107 -6.44 19.25 -4.18
N ASP A 108 -6.03 19.89 -3.10
CA ASP A 108 -6.64 21.14 -2.65
C ASP A 108 -5.83 22.34 -3.11
N THR A 109 -6.49 23.29 -3.77
CA THR A 109 -5.83 24.56 -4.15
C THR A 109 -5.51 25.42 -2.92
N VAL A 110 -6.28 25.27 -1.84
CA VAL A 110 -6.10 25.99 -0.58
C VAL A 110 -6.18 25.00 0.57
N GLY A 111 -5.07 24.83 1.29
CA GLY A 111 -4.97 23.88 2.41
C GLY A 111 -4.03 22.72 2.09
N ASP A 112 -4.14 21.68 2.90
CA ASP A 112 -3.44 20.41 2.69
C ASP A 112 -4.33 19.49 1.84
N ASN A 113 -3.69 18.63 1.03
CA ASN A 113 -4.39 17.62 0.25
C ASN A 113 -5.05 16.56 1.14
N ASP A 114 -6.27 16.19 0.80
CA ASP A 114 -7.02 15.16 1.53
C ASP A 114 -6.70 13.73 1.05
N LEU A 115 -6.37 12.83 1.97
CA LEU A 115 -6.22 11.41 1.64
C LEU A 115 -7.59 10.76 1.40
N ILE A 116 -7.81 10.18 0.22
CA ILE A 116 -9.03 9.47 -0.15
C ILE A 116 -8.93 7.98 0.23
N GLY A 117 -7.79 7.33 -0.04
CA GLY A 117 -7.62 5.91 0.24
C GLY A 117 -6.20 5.37 0.03
N ILE A 118 -5.93 4.20 0.61
CA ILE A 118 -4.63 3.52 0.53
C ILE A 118 -4.87 2.04 0.18
N ALA A 119 -4.00 1.49 -0.67
CA ALA A 119 -3.87 0.06 -0.92
C ALA A 119 -2.39 -0.34 -0.86
N ASN A 120 -2.11 -1.56 -0.40
CA ASN A 120 -0.74 -2.11 -0.38
C ASN A 120 -0.72 -3.40 -1.21
N VAL A 121 0.32 -3.57 -2.03
CA VAL A 121 0.45 -4.71 -2.96
C VAL A 121 1.80 -5.39 -2.77
N ASP A 122 1.80 -6.67 -2.41
CA ASP A 122 3.02 -7.51 -2.38
C ASP A 122 3.51 -7.73 -3.82
N VAL A 123 4.81 -7.53 -4.05
CA VAL A 123 5.45 -7.56 -5.39
C VAL A 123 6.53 -8.63 -5.50
#